data_AF-A0A0Q6FC09-F1
#
_entry.id   AF-A0A0Q6FC09-F1
#
_cell.length_a   1.000
_cell.length_b   1.000
_cell.length_c   1.000
_cell.angle_alpha   90.00
_cell.angle_beta   90.00
_cell.angle_gamma   90.00
#
_symmetry.space_group_name_H-M   'P 1'
#
loop_
_entity.id
_entity.type
_entity.pdbx_description
1 polymer ?
#
loop_
_entity_poly.entity_id
_entity_poly.type
_entity_poly.pdbx_seq_one_letter_code
_entity_poly.pdbx_strand_id
1 'polypeptide(L)'
;MSGGTAKKWIEDIPLSIEDDHVSLFKLDIISQGFGFTEEERFEFIRRCMRSLLDAGAVAVDLTGETYPLFKATTRWGTEREEIIEAIIADWQARGGGELDWGEYPFTWPENIGTV
;
A
#
# COMPACT_ATOMS: atom_id res chain seq x y z
N MET A 1 -19.05 -1.53 -13.48
CA MET A 1 -17.70 -1.12 -13.04
C MET A 1 -17.29 0.04 -13.93
N SER A 2 -17.20 1.26 -13.40
CA SER A 2 -16.75 2.42 -14.18
C SER A 2 -15.28 2.24 -14.57
N GLY A 3 -15.01 2.24 -15.87
CA GLY A 3 -13.70 2.01 -16.48
C GLY A 3 -12.68 3.11 -16.23
N GLY A 4 -12.19 3.21 -14.99
CA GLY A 4 -10.96 3.96 -14.70
C GLY A 4 -9.77 3.21 -15.30
N THR A 5 -8.91 3.91 -16.03
CA THR A 5 -7.65 3.32 -16.49
C THR A 5 -6.73 3.04 -15.31
N ALA A 6 -5.79 2.10 -15.44
CA ALA A 6 -4.78 1.83 -14.41
C ALA A 6 -4.04 3.12 -13.97
N LYS A 7 -3.79 4.03 -14.92
CA LYS A 7 -3.22 5.36 -14.64
C LYS A 7 -4.10 6.17 -13.68
N LYS A 8 -5.41 6.24 -13.92
CA LYS A 8 -6.34 6.97 -13.05
C LYS A 8 -6.36 6.37 -11.64
N TRP A 9 -6.29 5.04 -11.53
CA TRP A 9 -6.20 4.39 -10.22
C TRP A 9 -4.92 4.73 -9.46
N ILE A 10 -3.77 4.78 -10.15
CA ILE A 10 -2.52 5.24 -9.55
C ILE A 10 -2.66 6.68 -9.03
N GLU A 11 -3.28 7.57 -9.81
CA GLU A 11 -3.45 8.98 -9.44
C GLU A 11 -4.43 9.17 -8.26
N ASP A 12 -5.51 8.39 -8.22
CA ASP A 12 -6.59 8.53 -7.22
C ASP A 12 -6.35 7.69 -5.96
N ILE A 13 -5.39 6.76 -5.94
CA ILE A 13 -5.18 5.86 -4.78
C ILE A 13 -4.97 6.59 -3.44
N PRO A 14 -4.29 7.76 -3.37
CA PRO A 14 -4.13 8.45 -2.09
C PRO A 14 -5.47 8.90 -1.49
N LEU A 15 -6.47 9.20 -2.33
CA LEU A 15 -7.82 9.57 -1.89
C LEU A 15 -8.53 8.41 -1.16
N SER A 16 -7.99 7.19 -1.24
CA SER A 16 -8.58 5.99 -0.66
C SER A 16 -8.12 5.69 0.78
N ILE A 17 -7.23 6.49 1.37
CA ILE A 17 -6.75 6.32 2.75
C ILE A 17 -7.82 6.78 3.77
N GLU A 18 -8.56 7.86 3.48
CA GLU A 18 -9.54 8.47 4.41
C GLU A 18 -9.00 8.55 5.86
N ASP A 19 -9.78 8.15 6.87
CA ASP A 19 -9.37 8.03 8.28
C ASP A 19 -8.80 6.64 8.65
N ASP A 20 -8.55 5.79 7.63
CA ASP A 20 -8.08 4.40 7.77
C ASP A 20 -6.71 4.22 7.09
N HIS A 21 -6.55 3.22 6.22
CA HIS A 21 -5.31 2.92 5.52
C HIS A 21 -5.56 2.33 4.14
N VAL A 22 -4.52 2.35 3.31
CA VAL A 22 -4.41 1.55 2.10
C VAL A 22 -3.31 0.51 2.31
N SER A 23 -3.67 -0.77 2.23
CA SER A 23 -2.74 -1.90 2.31
C SER A 23 -2.35 -2.42 0.94
N LEU A 24 -1.26 -3.19 0.89
CA LEU A 24 -0.86 -3.91 -0.33
C LEU A 24 -1.97 -4.87 -0.80
N PHE A 25 -2.75 -5.44 0.13
CA PHE A 25 -3.94 -6.25 -0.18
C PHE A 25 -4.93 -5.51 -1.10
N LYS A 26 -5.26 -4.25 -0.77
CA LYS A 26 -6.15 -3.43 -1.60
C LYS A 26 -5.54 -3.13 -2.97
N LEU A 27 -4.25 -2.81 -3.00
CA LEU A 27 -3.52 -2.56 -4.26
C LEU A 27 -3.52 -3.79 -5.15
N ASP A 28 -3.35 -4.97 -4.55
CA ASP A 28 -3.36 -6.23 -5.27
C ASP A 28 -4.74 -6.55 -5.87
N ILE A 29 -5.82 -6.44 -5.07
CA ILE A 29 -7.19 -6.63 -5.56
C ILE A 29 -7.48 -5.71 -6.76
N ILE A 30 -7.07 -4.45 -6.67
CA ILE A 30 -7.23 -3.49 -7.77
C ILE A 30 -6.46 -3.97 -9.01
N SER A 31 -5.23 -4.44 -8.84
CA SER A 31 -4.37 -4.93 -9.93
C SER A 31 -5.00 -6.10 -10.70
N GLN A 32 -5.70 -7.01 -10.01
CA GLN A 32 -6.34 -8.19 -10.60
C GLN A 32 -7.44 -7.81 -11.61
N GLY A 33 -8.02 -6.60 -11.49
CA GLY A 33 -9.05 -6.09 -12.39
C GLY A 33 -8.56 -5.67 -13.79
N PHE A 34 -7.25 -5.62 -14.03
CA PHE A 34 -6.66 -5.12 -15.27
C PHE A 34 -6.10 -6.18 -16.22
N GLY A 35 -6.07 -7.46 -15.80
CA GLY A 35 -5.52 -8.54 -16.63
C GLY A 35 -4.02 -8.43 -16.91
N PHE A 36 -3.27 -7.84 -15.96
CA PHE A 36 -1.83 -7.69 -16.05
C PHE A 36 -1.10 -9.04 -16.05
N THR A 37 0.04 -9.07 -16.74
CA THR A 37 1.10 -10.04 -16.44
C THR A 37 1.63 -9.84 -15.03
N GLU A 38 2.38 -10.82 -14.52
CA GLU A 38 3.00 -10.71 -13.19
C GLU A 38 3.90 -9.47 -13.06
N GLU A 39 4.73 -9.21 -14.07
CA GLU A 39 5.63 -8.05 -14.10
C GLU A 39 4.85 -6.72 -14.09
N GLU A 40 3.81 -6.61 -14.93
CA GLU A 40 2.96 -5.42 -15.00
C GLU A 40 2.19 -5.21 -13.69
N ARG A 41 1.75 -6.29 -13.02
CA ARG A 41 1.10 -6.25 -11.71
C ARG A 41 2.05 -5.67 -10.66
N PHE A 42 3.29 -6.15 -10.57
CA PHE A 42 4.27 -5.61 -9.64
C PHE A 42 4.61 -4.15 -9.94
N GLU A 43 4.78 -3.78 -11.21
CA GLU A 43 5.04 -2.39 -11.60
C GLU A 43 3.86 -1.46 -11.29
N PHE A 44 2.62 -1.91 -11.52
CA PHE A 44 1.43 -1.18 -11.12
C PHE A 44 1.41 -0.93 -9.61
N ILE A 45 1.65 -1.96 -8.81
CA ILE A 45 1.67 -1.87 -7.35
C ILE A 45 2.79 -0.92 -6.87
N ARG A 46 4.00 -1.01 -7.43
CA ARG A 46 5.10 -0.06 -7.14
C ARG A 46 4.68 1.39 -7.39
N ARG A 47 3.99 1.64 -8.52
CA ARG A 47 3.50 2.99 -8.86
C ARG A 47 2.43 3.49 -7.90
N CYS A 48 1.52 2.61 -7.46
CA CYS A 48 0.54 2.95 -6.44
C CYS A 48 1.21 3.32 -5.11
N MET A 49 2.16 2.50 -4.61
CA MET A 49 2.90 2.81 -3.38
C MET A 49 3.70 4.11 -3.49
N ARG A 50 4.34 4.34 -4.64
CA ARG A 50 5.00 5.61 -4.94
C ARG A 50 4.04 6.80 -4.88
N SER A 51 2.85 6.68 -5.48
CA SER A 51 1.84 7.74 -5.43
C SER A 51 1.36 8.02 -4.00
N LEU A 52 1.23 7.00 -3.15
CA LEU A 52 0.88 7.17 -1.74
C LEU A 52 1.97 7.96 -0.99
N LEU A 53 3.23 7.54 -1.16
CA LEU A 53 4.38 8.17 -0.51
C LEU A 53 4.66 9.59 -1.06
N ASP A 54 4.43 9.84 -2.35
CA ASP A 54 4.51 11.17 -2.98
C ASP A 54 3.45 12.12 -2.41
N ALA A 55 2.27 11.60 -2.05
CA ALA A 55 1.19 12.37 -1.44
C ALA A 55 1.39 12.63 0.07
N GLY A 56 2.42 12.03 0.69
CA GLY A 56 2.74 12.21 2.11
C GLY A 56 2.20 11.12 3.03
N ALA A 57 1.64 10.04 2.49
CA ALA A 57 1.34 8.86 3.30
C ALA A 57 2.63 8.22 3.83
N VAL A 58 2.53 7.49 4.93
CA VAL A 58 3.68 6.81 5.56
C VAL A 58 3.35 5.34 5.78
N ALA A 59 4.38 4.49 5.70
CA ALA A 59 4.25 3.08 6.07
C ALA A 59 4.04 2.95 7.58
N VAL A 60 3.14 2.07 7.99
CA VAL A 60 2.82 1.84 9.41
C VAL A 60 2.76 0.34 9.74
N ASP A 61 2.67 0.06 11.03
CA ASP A 61 2.27 -1.25 11.55
C ASP A 61 0.86 -1.13 12.13
N LEU A 62 0.01 -2.14 11.88
CA LEU A 62 -1.26 -2.30 12.58
C LEU A 62 -1.01 -2.99 13.91
N THR A 63 -1.44 -2.36 15.00
CA THR A 63 -1.10 -2.81 16.37
C THR A 63 -2.31 -3.00 17.29
N GLY A 64 -3.52 -2.66 16.84
CA GLY A 64 -4.72 -2.73 17.67
C GLY A 64 -5.51 -4.03 17.50
N GLU A 65 -6.07 -4.54 18.60
CA GLU A 65 -6.82 -5.81 18.63
C GLU A 65 -8.29 -5.67 18.21
N THR A 66 -8.89 -4.47 18.39
CA THR A 66 -10.32 -4.21 18.11
C THR A 66 -10.53 -3.12 17.05
N TYR A 67 -9.64 -2.13 17.01
CA TYR A 67 -9.60 -1.07 15.99
C TYR A 67 -8.16 -0.93 15.49
N PRO A 68 -7.94 -0.66 14.20
CA PRO A 68 -6.59 -0.46 13.68
C PRO A 68 -5.94 0.74 14.37
N LEU A 69 -4.94 0.45 15.21
CA LEU A 69 -4.01 1.46 15.72
C LEU A 69 -2.79 1.48 14.82
N PHE A 70 -2.55 2.63 14.20
CA PHE A 70 -1.40 2.82 13.33
C PHE A 70 -0.19 3.27 14.13
N LYS A 71 0.94 2.61 13.90
CA LYS A 71 2.24 3.01 14.43
C LYS A 71 3.20 3.27 13.28
N ALA A 72 3.78 4.47 13.21
CA ALA A 72 4.85 4.77 12.26
C ALA A 72 5.96 3.70 12.36
N THR A 73 6.43 3.22 11.22
CA THR A 73 7.46 2.18 11.17
C THR A 73 8.55 2.56 10.19
N THR A 74 9.79 2.28 10.57
CA THR A 74 10.97 2.42 9.69
C THR A 74 11.51 1.06 9.27
N ARG A 75 10.78 -0.03 9.53
CA ARG A 75 11.23 -1.40 9.22
C ARG A 75 11.46 -1.63 7.72
N TRP A 76 10.81 -0.82 6.89
CA TRP A 76 10.91 -0.88 5.43
C TRP A 76 11.94 0.11 4.86
N GLY A 77 12.57 0.92 5.71
CA GLY A 77 13.43 2.03 5.29
C GLY A 77 12.86 3.38 5.70
N THR A 78 13.60 4.44 5.37
CA THR A 78 13.20 5.83 5.60
C THR A 78 12.99 6.62 4.32
N GLU A 79 13.59 6.17 3.22
CA GLU A 79 13.42 6.77 1.91
C GLU A 79 12.34 6.04 1.11
N ARG A 80 11.67 6.78 0.22
CA ARG A 80 10.52 6.26 -0.56
C ARG A 80 10.85 5.00 -1.35
N GLU A 81 11.91 5.05 -2.15
CA GLU A 81 12.32 3.93 -2.99
C GLU A 81 12.76 2.72 -2.14
N GLU A 82 13.38 2.96 -0.98
CA GLU A 82 13.76 1.92 -0.04
C GLU A 82 12.51 1.20 0.51
N ILE A 83 11.52 1.97 0.97
CA ILE A 83 10.24 1.45 1.47
C ILE A 83 9.55 0.58 0.43
N ILE A 84 9.45 1.07 -0.81
CA ILE A 84 8.81 0.36 -1.92
C ILE A 84 9.51 -0.96 -2.19
N GLU A 85 10.83 -0.95 -2.39
CA GLU A 85 11.55 -2.16 -2.77
C GLU A 85 11.63 -3.16 -1.62
N ALA A 86 11.72 -2.71 -0.35
CA ALA A 86 11.70 -3.60 0.81
C ALA A 86 10.37 -4.34 0.94
N ILE A 87 9.23 -3.64 0.74
CA ILE A 87 7.90 -4.23 0.79
C ILE A 87 7.69 -5.23 -0.36
N ILE A 88 8.06 -4.86 -1.59
CA ILE A 88 7.95 -5.78 -2.74
C ILE A 88 8.84 -7.00 -2.54
N ALA A 89 10.09 -6.82 -2.09
CA ALA A 89 11.00 -7.92 -1.87
C ALA A 89 10.50 -8.88 -0.80
N ASP A 90 9.95 -8.37 0.32
CA ASP A 90 9.37 -9.21 1.37
C ASP A 90 8.16 -9.99 0.86
N TRP A 91 7.25 -9.35 0.13
CA TRP A 91 6.09 -10.04 -0.44
C TRP A 91 6.49 -11.08 -1.50
N GLN A 92 7.45 -10.75 -2.37
CA GLN A 92 8.00 -11.68 -3.36
C GLN A 92 8.72 -12.86 -2.71
N ALA A 93 9.42 -12.67 -1.60
CA ALA A 93 10.08 -13.75 -0.86
C ALA A 93 9.08 -14.77 -0.29
N ARG A 94 7.82 -14.35 -0.07
CA ARG A 94 6.69 -15.23 0.30
C ARG A 94 5.99 -15.85 -0.92
N GLY A 95 6.51 -15.65 -2.12
CA GLY A 95 5.94 -16.12 -3.38
C GLY A 95 4.87 -15.20 -3.99
N GLY A 96 4.76 -13.94 -3.53
CA GLY A 96 3.72 -13.02 -4.00
C GLY A 96 2.29 -13.49 -3.69
N GLY A 97 2.17 -14.30 -2.62
CA GLY A 97 0.96 -15.01 -2.23
C GLY A 97 -0.13 -14.14 -1.62
N GLU A 98 -1.14 -14.80 -1.07
CA GLU A 98 -2.30 -14.16 -0.44
C GLU A 98 -1.89 -13.20 0.68
N LEU A 99 -2.53 -12.04 0.70
CA LEU A 99 -2.30 -10.96 1.66
C LEU A 99 -3.51 -10.88 2.60
N ASP A 100 -3.26 -10.69 3.90
CA ASP A 100 -4.33 -10.29 4.81
C ASP A 100 -4.69 -8.82 4.62
N TRP A 101 -5.92 -8.45 5.00
CA TRP A 101 -6.54 -7.14 4.75
C TRP A 101 -5.66 -5.93 5.11
N GLY A 102 -4.80 -6.08 6.12
CA GLY A 102 -3.97 -5.02 6.69
C GLY A 102 -2.47 -5.18 6.47
N GLU A 103 -2.02 -6.11 5.62
CA GLU A 103 -0.59 -6.27 5.36
C GLU A 103 -0.02 -5.09 4.55
N TYR A 104 1.14 -4.60 4.97
CA TYR A 104 1.86 -3.46 4.38
C TYR A 104 1.00 -2.19 4.25
N PRO A 105 0.49 -1.67 5.38
CA PRO A 105 -0.42 -0.52 5.38
C PRO A 105 0.33 0.80 5.22
N PHE A 106 -0.31 1.72 4.50
CA PHE A 106 0.03 3.12 4.40
C PHE A 106 -1.14 3.96 4.89
N THR A 107 -0.86 4.96 5.71
CA THR A 107 -1.88 5.87 6.23
C THR A 107 -1.35 7.30 6.26
N TRP A 108 -2.24 8.26 6.51
CA TRP A 108 -1.83 9.64 6.73
C TRP A 108 -1.15 9.81 8.09
N PRO A 109 -0.12 10.65 8.23
CA PRO A 109 0.52 10.91 9.52
C PRO A 109 -0.46 11.32 10.63
N GLU A 110 -1.52 12.06 10.30
CA GLU A 110 -2.58 12.47 11.23
C GLU A 110 -3.46 11.33 11.75
N ASN A 111 -3.51 10.20 11.05
CA ASN A 111 -4.25 9.01 11.50
C ASN A 111 -3.45 8.23 12.56
N ILE A 112 -2.15 8.50 12.71
CA ILE A 112 -1.29 7.83 13.68
C ILE A 112 -1.67 8.31 15.08
N GLY A 113 -2.23 7.39 15.88
CA GLY A 113 -2.64 7.66 17.25
C GLY A 113 -1.46 8.14 18.11
N THR A 114 -1.71 9.18 18.92
CA THR A 114 -0.88 9.42 20.09
C THR A 114 -1.27 8.39 21.14
N VAL A 115 -0.34 7.49 21.47
CA VAL A 115 -0.46 6.62 22.65
C VAL A 115 -0.39 7.44 23.93
#